data_AF-A0A5J5WBQ3-F1
#
_entry.id   AF-A0A5J5WBQ3-F1
#
_cell.length_a   1.000
_cell.length_b   1.000
_cell.length_c   1.000
_cell.angle_alpha   90.00
_cell.angle_beta   90.00
_cell.angle_gamma   90.00
#
_symmetry.space_group_name_H-M   'P 1'
#
loop_
_entity.id
_entity.type
_entity.pdbx_description
1 polymer ?
#
loop_
_entity_poly.entity_id
_entity_poly.type
_entity_poly.pdbx_seq_one_letter_code
_entity_poly.pdbx_strand_id
1 'polypeptide(L)'
;MAKERIPNWLNSSLWSTTPTVDDRLHCFSLSPTTTTTTAAAAVSEPIVQPTVPVSPPAAASRPQSTVTSQKYEFRDPIDKNSNNNSNDNDQNASPSGVSPDDISRQAQLLAELSKKVVNFRELRRIASQGIPDGAGIRSTVWKLLLGYLPPDHLQWSSELAKKRSEYKQFKEELLMNPTEITRKLEKSAVDDQSKSESSGLLSRSQVTHGEHPLSLGESSIWNQFFQDTEIIEQIDRDVKRTHPDMHFFSGDSPLAKSNQDALKDILVVFAKLNPGIRYVQGMNEILAPLFYVFRNDPDEEMAAAAEADSFFCFVELLSGFRDHFCKQLDNSTVGIRSTISRLSQFLKEHDEELWRHLEITTKVNPQFYAFRWITLLLTQEFNFADSLHIWDTLLSDPEGPLETLLRVCCAMLILVRTRLLAGDFTSNLKLLQNYPSSNISHLLYVANKLRSQASN
;
A
#
# COMPACT_ATOMS: atom_id res chain seq x y z
N MET A 1 -12.08 -18.34 33.83
CA MET A 1 -10.72 -18.32 33.26
C MET A 1 -10.84 -18.04 31.77
N ALA A 2 -10.92 -16.77 31.39
CA ALA A 2 -10.87 -16.34 30.00
C ALA A 2 -9.46 -15.78 29.77
N LYS A 3 -8.61 -16.52 29.05
CA LYS A 3 -7.29 -16.06 28.62
C LYS A 3 -7.33 -15.82 27.11
N GLU A 4 -7.00 -14.59 26.74
CA GLU A 4 -6.35 -14.13 25.51
C GLU A 4 -6.79 -14.78 24.19
N ARG A 5 -7.70 -14.10 23.48
CA ARG A 5 -8.19 -14.45 22.13
C ARG A 5 -7.64 -13.54 21.03
N ILE A 6 -6.36 -13.17 21.12
CA ILE A 6 -5.67 -12.41 20.08
C ILE A 6 -4.36 -13.16 19.78
N PRO A 7 -4.10 -13.57 18.52
CA PRO A 7 -2.83 -14.20 18.15
C PRO A 7 -1.64 -13.31 18.53
N ASN A 8 -0.57 -13.89 19.08
CA ASN A 8 0.58 -13.14 19.62
C ASN A 8 1.27 -12.19 18.61
N TRP A 9 1.10 -12.39 17.30
CA TRP A 9 1.64 -11.49 16.27
C TRP A 9 0.76 -10.25 16.03
N LEU A 10 -0.55 -10.32 16.30
CA LEU A 10 -1.45 -9.17 16.32
C LEU A 10 -1.25 -8.33 17.60
N ASN A 11 -0.79 -8.98 18.68
CA ASN A 11 -0.25 -8.34 19.88
C ASN A 11 1.21 -7.86 19.72
N SER A 12 1.78 -7.92 18.51
CA SER A 12 3.06 -7.28 18.26
C SER A 12 2.91 -5.80 18.62
N SER A 13 3.79 -5.30 19.50
CA SER A 13 3.87 -3.89 19.90
C SER A 13 4.06 -2.95 18.71
N LEU A 14 4.25 -3.49 17.51
CA LEU A 14 4.29 -2.78 16.24
C LEU A 14 2.96 -2.12 15.83
N TRP A 15 1.80 -2.60 16.31
CA TRP A 15 0.49 -2.12 15.83
C TRP A 15 -0.42 -1.54 16.92
N SER A 16 -0.12 -1.79 18.19
CA SER A 16 -1.00 -1.51 19.33
C SER A 16 -0.57 -0.34 20.23
N THR A 17 0.67 0.14 20.14
CA THR A 17 1.13 1.25 21.00
C THR A 17 0.77 2.61 20.41
N THR A 18 -0.07 3.36 21.11
CA THR A 18 0.03 4.82 21.13
C THR A 18 1.34 5.20 21.84
N PRO A 19 2.24 5.99 21.22
CA PRO A 19 3.44 6.43 21.92
C PRO A 19 3.02 7.38 23.05
N THR A 20 3.29 6.99 24.30
CA THR A 20 3.10 7.85 25.47
C THR A 20 4.16 8.95 25.48
N VAL A 21 3.79 10.09 26.06
CA VAL A 21 4.60 11.33 26.08
C VAL A 21 5.93 11.18 26.85
N ASP A 22 6.13 10.06 27.57
CA ASP A 22 7.25 9.83 28.48
C ASP A 22 8.51 9.16 27.88
N ASP A 23 8.48 8.67 26.64
CA ASP A 23 9.70 8.11 26.01
C ASP A 23 10.72 9.17 25.55
N ARG A 24 10.47 10.46 25.88
CA ARG A 24 11.34 11.59 25.52
C ARG A 24 12.65 11.68 26.31
N LEU A 25 12.92 10.78 27.26
CA LEU A 25 14.07 10.93 28.18
C LEU A 25 15.02 9.74 28.30
N HIS A 26 14.82 8.62 27.59
CA HIS A 26 15.62 7.40 27.84
C HIS A 26 16.65 6.97 26.78
N CYS A 27 17.03 7.85 25.84
CA CYS A 27 18.14 7.56 24.90
C CYS A 27 19.45 8.32 25.18
N PHE A 28 19.60 8.92 26.37
CA PHE A 28 20.86 9.52 26.80
C PHE A 28 21.36 8.84 28.08
N SER A 29 22.12 7.75 27.96
CA SER A 29 23.15 7.37 28.93
C SER A 29 23.83 6.07 28.50
N LEU A 30 25.02 6.18 27.92
CA LEU A 30 26.12 5.27 28.20
C LEU A 30 27.42 6.08 28.14
N SER A 31 27.99 6.37 29.32
CA SER A 31 29.34 6.93 29.48
C SER A 31 30.42 5.88 29.18
N PRO A 32 31.67 6.32 28.96
CA PRO A 32 32.67 6.02 30.00
C PRO A 32 33.49 7.24 30.44
N THR A 33 33.82 7.21 31.73
CA THR A 33 34.80 7.98 32.52
C THR A 33 36.13 8.16 31.75
N THR A 34 36.90 9.27 31.81
CA THR A 34 37.48 9.92 33.00
C THR A 34 38.17 11.27 32.61
N THR A 35 38.02 12.31 33.46
CA THR A 35 38.96 13.46 33.78
C THR A 35 39.51 14.34 32.64
N THR A 36 39.37 15.68 32.61
CA THR A 36 39.89 16.67 33.58
C THR A 36 39.35 18.11 33.30
N THR A 37 38.89 18.78 34.36
CA THR A 37 38.87 20.23 34.72
C THR A 37 39.03 21.33 33.65
N THR A 38 38.05 22.26 33.50
CA THR A 38 38.12 23.71 33.85
C THR A 38 36.83 24.48 33.48
N ALA A 39 36.69 25.69 34.02
CA ALA A 39 35.44 26.36 34.42
C ALA A 39 34.86 27.39 33.43
N ALA A 40 33.57 27.68 33.66
CA ALA A 40 32.86 28.97 33.55
C ALA A 40 32.60 29.62 32.17
N ALA A 41 31.33 29.86 31.84
CA ALA A 41 30.64 31.15 32.04
C ALA A 41 29.29 31.16 31.30
N ALA A 42 28.23 31.54 32.00
CA ALA A 42 26.87 31.72 31.50
C ALA A 42 26.70 33.07 30.80
N VAL A 43 25.98 33.09 29.68
CA VAL A 43 25.41 34.31 29.08
C VAL A 43 23.99 34.00 28.60
N SER A 44 23.06 34.85 29.02
CA SER A 44 21.61 34.77 28.83
C SER A 44 21.14 35.55 27.59
N GLU A 45 19.92 35.20 27.14
CA GLU A 45 18.95 35.91 26.26
C GLU A 45 18.88 35.53 24.76
N PRO A 46 17.72 35.71 24.07
CA PRO A 46 16.32 35.82 24.53
C PRO A 46 15.35 34.85 23.81
N ILE A 47 14.14 34.75 24.37
CA ILE A 47 13.01 33.91 23.95
C ILE A 47 12.38 34.45 22.66
N VAL A 48 12.38 33.64 21.59
CA VAL A 48 11.60 33.87 20.36
C VAL A 48 10.35 32.97 20.40
N GLN A 49 9.16 33.57 20.30
CA GLN A 49 7.88 32.85 20.25
C GLN A 49 7.80 31.90 19.04
N PRO A 50 7.29 30.67 19.19
CA PRO A 50 7.13 29.76 18.06
C PRO A 50 5.94 30.17 17.19
N THR A 51 6.21 30.40 15.91
CA THR A 51 5.22 30.57 14.84
C THR A 51 4.36 29.32 14.66
N VAL A 52 3.06 29.53 14.49
CA VAL A 52 2.01 28.52 14.27
C VAL A 52 2.35 27.62 13.05
N PRO A 53 2.19 26.28 13.12
CA PRO A 53 2.38 25.42 11.96
C PRO A 53 1.19 25.57 10.99
N VAL A 54 1.47 25.93 9.75
CA VAL A 54 0.51 25.88 8.63
C VAL A 54 0.33 24.42 8.20
N SER A 55 -0.90 23.93 8.19
CA SER A 55 -1.27 22.60 7.71
C SER A 55 -0.91 22.40 6.23
N PRO A 56 -0.38 21.23 5.82
CA PRO A 56 -0.13 20.96 4.41
C PRO A 56 -1.45 20.78 3.64
N PRO A 57 -1.50 21.18 2.35
CA PRO A 57 -2.72 21.10 1.55
C PRO A 57 -3.09 19.64 1.26
N ALA A 58 -4.39 19.34 1.31
CA ALA A 58 -4.97 18.06 0.91
C ALA A 58 -4.55 17.68 -0.52
N ALA A 59 -4.31 16.39 -0.75
CA ALA A 59 -3.96 15.83 -2.04
C ALA A 59 -5.01 16.26 -3.08
N ALA A 60 -4.59 17.11 -4.02
CA ALA A 60 -5.42 17.59 -5.11
C ALA A 60 -5.85 16.41 -6.00
N SER A 61 -7.15 16.35 -6.28
CA SER A 61 -7.76 15.48 -7.29
C SER A 61 -7.22 15.81 -8.69
N ARG A 62 -7.11 14.77 -9.54
CA ARG A 62 -6.64 14.79 -10.93
C ARG A 62 -7.21 15.98 -11.72
N PRO A 63 -6.38 16.83 -12.37
CA PRO A 63 -6.86 17.64 -13.47
C PRO A 63 -7.06 16.74 -14.70
N GLN A 64 -8.28 16.74 -15.25
CA GLN A 64 -8.61 16.09 -16.53
C GLN A 64 -7.68 16.65 -17.61
N SER A 65 -6.77 15.81 -18.10
CA SER A 65 -5.94 16.13 -19.26
C SER A 65 -6.63 15.59 -20.50
N THR A 66 -7.14 16.48 -21.34
CA THR A 66 -7.56 16.18 -22.69
C THR A 66 -6.32 15.82 -23.53
N VAL A 67 -6.12 14.53 -23.80
CA VAL A 67 -5.16 14.06 -24.80
C VAL A 67 -5.85 13.08 -25.75
N THR A 68 -5.73 13.43 -27.03
CA THR A 68 -6.26 12.78 -28.22
C THR A 68 -5.98 11.28 -28.25
N SER A 69 -7.04 10.50 -28.46
CA SER A 69 -7.02 9.04 -28.57
C SER A 69 -6.07 8.54 -29.66
N GLN A 70 -5.06 7.78 -29.28
CA GLN A 70 -4.54 6.69 -30.10
C GLN A 70 -5.07 5.38 -29.50
N LYS A 71 -6.08 4.79 -30.15
CA LYS A 71 -6.65 3.51 -29.79
C LYS A 71 -5.58 2.42 -29.91
N TYR A 72 -5.19 1.84 -28.79
CA TYR A 72 -4.70 0.46 -28.75
C TYR A 72 -5.76 -0.36 -28.04
N GLU A 73 -6.49 -1.18 -28.80
CA GLU A 73 -7.52 -2.09 -28.30
C GLU A 73 -6.85 -3.28 -27.61
N PHE A 74 -6.98 -3.34 -26.29
CA PHE A 74 -6.72 -4.52 -25.48
C PHE A 74 -7.88 -5.50 -25.71
N ARG A 75 -7.60 -6.70 -26.23
CA ARG A 75 -8.61 -7.75 -26.45
C ARG A 75 -8.79 -8.58 -25.19
N ASP A 76 -9.97 -8.50 -24.59
CA ASP A 76 -10.45 -9.46 -23.60
C ASP A 76 -10.66 -10.84 -24.25
N PRO A 77 -10.20 -11.94 -23.63
CA PRO A 77 -10.54 -13.28 -24.06
C PRO A 77 -11.83 -13.71 -23.36
N ILE A 78 -12.98 -13.54 -24.02
CA ILE A 78 -14.19 -14.38 -23.98
C ILE A 78 -15.27 -13.62 -24.79
N ASP A 79 -15.51 -14.05 -26.03
CA ASP A 79 -16.87 -14.15 -26.56
C ASP A 79 -16.87 -15.04 -27.81
N LYS A 80 -17.56 -16.17 -27.70
CA LYS A 80 -17.85 -17.06 -28.82
C LYS A 80 -19.14 -16.58 -29.49
N ASN A 81 -19.10 -16.52 -30.82
CA ASN A 81 -20.21 -16.73 -31.76
C ASN A 81 -20.90 -15.46 -32.34
N SER A 82 -20.47 -15.02 -33.54
CA SER A 82 -21.34 -14.95 -34.74
C SER A 82 -20.62 -14.40 -35.98
N ASN A 83 -20.90 -15.06 -37.11
CA ASN A 83 -20.46 -14.79 -38.48
C ASN A 83 -20.80 -13.37 -38.99
N ASN A 84 -19.89 -12.76 -39.77
CA ASN A 84 -20.17 -12.45 -41.18
C ASN A 84 -18.94 -11.93 -41.96
N ASN A 85 -18.93 -12.32 -43.23
CA ASN A 85 -17.92 -12.10 -44.27
C ASN A 85 -17.61 -10.62 -44.57
N SER A 86 -16.32 -10.31 -44.72
CA SER A 86 -15.78 -9.33 -45.67
C SER A 86 -14.34 -9.71 -46.03
N ASN A 87 -14.09 -9.94 -47.32
CA ASN A 87 -12.76 -10.14 -47.89
C ASN A 87 -11.98 -8.83 -47.84
N ASP A 88 -10.78 -8.84 -47.27
CA ASP A 88 -9.68 -7.99 -47.73
C ASP A 88 -8.34 -8.70 -47.49
N ASN A 89 -7.56 -8.78 -48.57
CA ASN A 89 -6.22 -9.34 -48.61
C ASN A 89 -5.25 -8.35 -47.96
N ASP A 90 -4.67 -8.69 -46.81
CA ASP A 90 -3.37 -8.17 -46.41
C ASP A 90 -2.55 -9.27 -45.74
N GLN A 91 -1.33 -9.42 -46.24
CA GLN A 91 -0.42 -10.52 -45.93
C GLN A 91 0.26 -10.32 -44.57
N ASN A 92 0.28 -11.39 -43.78
CA ASN A 92 1.19 -11.68 -42.66
C ASN A 92 1.37 -10.62 -41.56
N ALA A 93 0.47 -10.66 -40.57
CA ALA A 93 0.81 -10.35 -39.18
C ALA A 93 0.27 -11.47 -38.28
N SER A 94 1.16 -12.32 -37.77
CA SER A 94 0.82 -13.38 -36.82
C SER A 94 0.39 -12.80 -35.46
N PRO A 95 -0.61 -13.38 -34.76
CA PRO A 95 -1.12 -12.84 -33.51
C PRO A 95 -0.49 -13.55 -32.29
N SER A 96 0.46 -12.92 -31.61
CA SER A 96 0.79 -13.07 -30.16
C SER A 96 2.17 -12.43 -29.87
N GLY A 97 2.18 -11.19 -29.38
CA GLY A 97 3.39 -10.41 -29.12
C GLY A 97 4.07 -10.72 -27.78
N VAL A 98 4.49 -11.97 -27.55
CA VAL A 98 5.33 -12.33 -26.39
C VAL A 98 6.79 -12.36 -26.84
N SER A 99 7.66 -11.55 -26.23
CA SER A 99 9.09 -11.54 -26.56
C SER A 99 9.71 -12.91 -26.24
N PRO A 100 10.64 -13.44 -27.06
CA PRO A 100 11.37 -14.68 -26.74
C PRO A 100 12.03 -14.65 -25.35
N ASP A 101 12.48 -13.47 -24.91
CA ASP A 101 13.05 -13.28 -23.58
C ASP A 101 12.01 -13.43 -22.45
N ASP A 102 10.77 -13.00 -22.68
CA ASP A 102 9.67 -13.18 -21.73
C ASP A 102 9.30 -14.65 -21.59
N ILE A 103 9.27 -15.41 -22.69
CA ILE A 103 9.01 -16.86 -22.68
C ILE A 103 10.11 -17.58 -21.89
N SER A 104 11.37 -17.22 -22.11
CA SER A 104 12.51 -17.78 -21.37
C SER A 104 12.43 -17.48 -19.87
N ARG A 105 12.12 -16.22 -19.49
CA ARG A 105 11.92 -15.84 -18.09
C ARG A 105 10.74 -16.57 -17.46
N GLN A 106 9.64 -16.69 -18.18
CA GLN A 106 8.45 -17.42 -17.74
C GLN A 106 8.78 -18.88 -17.41
N ALA A 107 9.52 -19.54 -18.30
CA ALA A 107 9.97 -20.92 -18.08
C ALA A 107 10.91 -21.05 -16.87
N GLN A 108 11.83 -20.09 -16.68
CA GLN A 108 12.73 -20.07 -15.52
C GLN A 108 11.97 -19.89 -14.19
N LEU A 109 11.00 -18.98 -14.15
CA LEU A 109 10.16 -18.77 -12.96
C LEU A 109 9.33 -20.01 -12.65
N LEU A 110 8.67 -20.62 -13.63
CA LEU A 110 7.90 -21.85 -13.44
C LEU A 110 8.78 -23.00 -12.96
N ALA A 111 9.99 -23.14 -13.51
CA ALA A 111 10.95 -24.13 -13.05
C ALA A 111 11.35 -23.89 -11.59
N GLU A 112 11.55 -22.65 -11.16
CA GLU A 112 11.88 -22.32 -9.78
C GLU A 112 10.71 -22.57 -8.82
N LEU A 113 9.49 -22.21 -9.22
CA LEU A 113 8.26 -22.44 -8.44
C LEU A 113 7.92 -23.93 -8.31
N SER A 114 8.31 -24.76 -9.28
CA SER A 114 8.09 -26.21 -9.25
C SER A 114 9.00 -26.97 -8.27
N LYS A 115 10.02 -26.31 -7.70
CA LYS A 115 10.94 -26.94 -6.75
C LYS A 115 10.24 -27.13 -5.40
N LYS A 116 10.63 -28.19 -4.68
CA LYS A 116 10.13 -28.47 -3.32
C LYS A 116 10.36 -27.30 -2.35
N VAL A 117 11.53 -26.67 -2.44
CA VAL A 117 11.90 -25.47 -1.69
C VAL A 117 12.32 -24.41 -2.69
N VAL A 118 11.63 -23.27 -2.68
CA VAL A 118 11.88 -22.18 -3.60
C VAL A 118 13.15 -21.43 -3.21
N ASN A 119 14.07 -21.25 -4.16
CA ASN A 119 15.27 -20.44 -3.92
C ASN A 119 14.95 -18.95 -4.08
N PHE A 120 14.79 -18.26 -2.95
CA PHE A 120 14.50 -16.82 -2.93
C PHE A 120 15.56 -15.96 -3.61
N ARG A 121 16.83 -16.36 -3.60
CA ARG A 121 17.90 -15.57 -4.27
C ARG A 121 17.70 -15.58 -5.77
N GLU A 122 17.40 -16.74 -6.34
CA GLU A 122 17.18 -16.88 -7.77
C GLU A 122 15.83 -16.30 -8.20
N LEU A 123 14.79 -16.54 -7.39
CA LEU A 123 13.47 -15.94 -7.59
C LEU A 123 13.55 -14.42 -7.69
N ARG A 124 14.22 -13.77 -6.72
CA ARG A 124 14.47 -12.33 -6.71
C ARG A 124 15.27 -11.86 -7.91
N ARG A 125 16.32 -12.60 -8.30
CA ARG A 125 17.15 -12.27 -9.47
C ARG A 125 16.33 -12.25 -10.77
N ILE A 126 15.44 -13.22 -10.96
CA ILE A 126 14.62 -13.30 -12.18
C ILE A 126 13.49 -12.28 -12.13
N ALA A 127 12.77 -12.19 -11.00
CA ALA A 127 11.63 -11.28 -10.84
C ALA A 127 12.02 -9.80 -10.91
N SER A 128 13.25 -9.43 -10.50
CA SER A 128 13.77 -8.06 -10.66
C SER A 128 13.94 -7.57 -12.11
N GLN A 129 13.82 -8.48 -13.10
CA GLN A 129 13.87 -8.14 -14.53
C GLN A 129 12.46 -8.01 -15.15
N GLY A 130 11.42 -8.11 -14.33
CA GLY A 130 10.02 -8.13 -14.73
C GLY A 130 9.44 -9.54 -14.76
N ILE A 131 8.20 -9.66 -14.29
CA ILE A 131 7.44 -10.91 -14.30
C ILE A 131 6.44 -10.86 -15.45
N PRO A 132 6.42 -11.85 -16.36
CA PRO A 132 5.41 -11.90 -17.42
C PRO A 132 3.98 -12.07 -16.89
N ASP A 133 3.01 -11.46 -17.57
CA ASP A 133 1.57 -11.54 -17.22
C ASP A 133 0.96 -12.95 -17.43
N GLY A 134 1.66 -13.83 -18.15
CA GLY A 134 1.15 -15.16 -18.50
C GLY A 134 1.15 -16.15 -17.34
N ALA A 135 0.05 -16.90 -17.19
CA ALA A 135 -0.07 -18.09 -16.33
C ALA A 135 -0.10 -17.87 -14.80
N GLY A 136 -0.54 -16.72 -14.30
CA GLY A 136 -0.72 -16.51 -12.84
C GLY A 136 0.59 -16.47 -12.04
N ILE A 137 1.72 -16.37 -12.74
CA ILE A 137 3.05 -16.43 -12.12
C ILE A 137 3.24 -15.23 -11.20
N ARG A 138 2.85 -14.03 -11.63
CA ARG A 138 2.98 -12.83 -10.79
C ARG A 138 2.23 -12.95 -9.47
N SER A 139 1.02 -13.51 -9.48
CA SER A 139 0.23 -13.78 -8.27
C SER A 139 1.00 -14.63 -7.26
N THR A 140 1.56 -15.76 -7.71
CA THR A 140 2.34 -16.65 -6.83
C THR A 140 3.66 -16.01 -6.37
N VAL A 141 4.38 -15.35 -7.27
CA VAL A 141 5.68 -14.73 -6.95
C VAL A 141 5.52 -13.59 -5.97
N TRP A 142 4.53 -12.72 -6.12
CA TRP A 142 4.28 -11.62 -5.18
C TRP A 142 3.93 -12.14 -3.78
N LYS A 143 3.10 -13.19 -3.69
CA LYS A 143 2.79 -13.86 -2.41
C LYS A 143 4.03 -14.40 -1.72
N LEU A 144 4.99 -14.95 -2.47
CA LEU A 144 6.29 -15.40 -1.92
C LEU A 144 7.17 -14.22 -1.49
N LEU A 145 7.32 -13.21 -2.34
CA LEU A 145 8.20 -12.06 -2.07
C LEU A 145 7.74 -11.22 -0.88
N LEU A 146 6.43 -11.11 -0.67
CA LEU A 146 5.80 -10.45 0.48
C LEU A 146 5.76 -11.32 1.74
N GLY A 147 6.30 -12.54 1.70
CA GLY A 147 6.34 -13.44 2.86
C GLY A 147 4.98 -14.05 3.25
N TYR A 148 3.96 -13.93 2.40
CA TYR A 148 2.66 -14.55 2.62
C TYR A 148 2.71 -16.08 2.46
N LEU A 149 3.49 -16.56 1.48
CA LEU A 149 3.75 -17.98 1.29
C LEU A 149 5.14 -18.37 1.81
N PRO A 150 5.26 -19.50 2.54
CA PRO A 150 6.56 -20.00 2.98
C PRO A 150 7.40 -20.55 1.80
N PRO A 151 8.72 -20.71 1.96
CA PRO A 151 9.59 -21.30 0.93
C PRO A 151 9.25 -22.76 0.58
N ASP A 152 8.64 -23.49 1.51
CA ASP A 152 8.31 -24.91 1.35
C ASP A 152 6.94 -25.07 0.69
N HIS A 153 6.94 -25.62 -0.53
CA HIS A 153 5.74 -25.82 -1.33
C HIS A 153 4.71 -26.74 -0.65
N LEU A 154 5.15 -27.67 0.20
CA LEU A 154 4.24 -28.57 0.91
C LEU A 154 3.33 -27.85 1.91
N GLN A 155 3.74 -26.66 2.36
CA GLN A 155 3.02 -25.89 3.38
C GLN A 155 2.05 -24.88 2.76
N TRP A 156 2.11 -24.64 1.45
CA TRP A 156 1.30 -23.59 0.78
C TRP A 156 -0.20 -23.80 0.96
N SER A 157 -0.70 -25.00 0.69
CA SER A 157 -2.13 -25.30 0.80
C SER A 157 -2.64 -25.13 2.23
N SER A 158 -1.87 -25.57 3.22
CA SER A 158 -2.20 -25.44 4.64
C SER A 158 -2.18 -23.98 5.10
N GLU A 159 -1.16 -23.21 4.71
CA GLU A 159 -1.05 -21.80 5.12
C GLU A 159 -2.12 -20.95 4.45
N LEU A 160 -2.39 -21.15 3.15
CA LEU A 160 -3.48 -20.48 2.44
C LEU A 160 -4.83 -20.78 3.09
N ALA A 161 -5.13 -22.06 3.37
CA ALA A 161 -6.40 -22.43 4.01
C ALA A 161 -6.57 -21.76 5.38
N LYS A 162 -5.51 -21.76 6.19
CA LYS A 162 -5.49 -21.12 7.51
C LYS A 162 -5.72 -19.61 7.41
N LYS A 163 -4.94 -18.91 6.57
CA LYS A 163 -5.02 -17.46 6.38
C LYS A 163 -6.38 -17.04 5.82
N ARG A 164 -6.88 -17.72 4.80
CA ARG A 164 -8.20 -17.46 4.21
C ARG A 164 -9.33 -17.65 5.23
N SER A 165 -9.23 -18.68 6.09
CA SER A 165 -10.18 -18.87 7.19
C SER A 165 -10.08 -17.77 8.26
N GLU A 166 -8.88 -17.32 8.60
CA GLU A 166 -8.63 -16.22 9.53
C GLU A 166 -9.25 -14.91 9.02
N TYR A 167 -9.03 -14.57 7.74
CA TYR A 167 -9.64 -13.38 7.14
C TYR A 167 -11.17 -13.46 7.10
N LYS A 168 -11.73 -14.64 6.79
CA LYS A 168 -13.18 -14.86 6.83
C LYS A 168 -13.74 -14.57 8.23
N GLN A 169 -13.05 -14.99 9.28
CA GLN A 169 -13.42 -14.68 10.65
C GLN A 169 -13.38 -13.16 10.92
N PHE A 170 -12.34 -12.46 10.46
CA PHE A 170 -12.28 -11.00 10.58
C PHE A 170 -13.45 -10.30 9.89
N LYS A 171 -13.83 -10.73 8.68
CA LYS A 171 -15.00 -10.19 7.98
C LYS A 171 -16.28 -10.41 8.79
N GLU A 172 -16.50 -11.63 9.27
CA GLU A 172 -17.68 -11.98 10.06
C GLU A 172 -17.77 -11.23 11.38
N GLU A 173 -16.64 -10.86 12.00
CA GLU A 173 -16.63 -10.14 13.28
C GLU A 173 -16.72 -8.63 13.09
N LEU A 174 -15.95 -8.06 12.15
CA LEU A 174 -15.71 -6.63 12.05
C LEU A 174 -16.66 -5.89 11.09
N LEU A 175 -17.27 -6.60 10.13
CA LEU A 175 -18.24 -6.03 9.18
C LEU A 175 -19.70 -6.21 9.62
N MET A 176 -19.95 -6.75 10.83
CA MET A 176 -21.30 -6.85 11.39
C MET A 176 -21.92 -5.48 11.61
N ASN A 177 -23.19 -5.32 11.22
CA ASN A 177 -23.94 -4.10 11.47
C ASN A 177 -24.20 -3.94 12.99
N PRO A 178 -24.15 -2.72 13.57
CA PRO A 178 -24.47 -2.51 14.99
C PRO A 178 -25.79 -3.11 15.43
N THR A 179 -26.80 -3.10 14.55
CA THR A 179 -28.10 -3.72 14.83
C THR A 179 -28.00 -5.23 14.99
N GLU A 180 -27.13 -5.89 14.22
CA GLU A 180 -26.83 -7.31 14.36
C GLU A 180 -26.01 -7.61 15.61
N ILE A 181 -25.10 -6.70 15.99
CA ILE A 181 -24.33 -6.77 17.24
C ILE A 181 -25.26 -6.68 18.45
N THR A 182 -26.16 -5.68 18.49
CA THR A 182 -27.16 -5.54 19.55
C THR A 182 -28.08 -6.75 19.58
N ARG A 183 -28.55 -7.26 18.44
CA ARG A 183 -29.39 -8.46 18.38
C ARG A 183 -28.67 -9.72 18.84
N LYS A 184 -27.36 -9.86 18.56
CA LYS A 184 -26.54 -10.97 19.06
C LYS A 184 -26.34 -10.86 20.57
N LEU A 185 -26.08 -9.67 21.12
CA LEU A 185 -25.98 -9.42 22.55
C LEU A 185 -27.30 -9.74 23.28
N GLU A 186 -28.43 -9.27 22.74
CA GLU A 186 -29.77 -9.57 23.26
C GLU A 186 -30.07 -11.07 23.23
N LYS A 187 -29.76 -11.76 22.13
CA LYS A 187 -29.93 -13.23 22.05
C LYS A 187 -29.02 -13.99 23.04
N SER A 188 -27.81 -13.50 23.25
CA SER A 188 -26.86 -14.10 24.21
C SER A 188 -27.32 -13.90 25.66
N ALA A 189 -27.99 -12.78 25.96
CA ALA A 189 -28.56 -12.49 27.28
C ALA A 189 -29.85 -13.30 27.57
N VAL A 190 -30.60 -13.67 26.52
CA VAL A 190 -31.83 -14.48 26.65
C VAL A 190 -31.51 -15.96 26.90
N ASP A 191 -30.39 -16.48 26.37
CA ASP A 191 -29.99 -17.88 26.57
C ASP A 191 -29.59 -18.18 28.03
N ASP A 192 -29.13 -17.17 28.77
CA ASP A 192 -28.79 -17.26 30.21
C ASP A 192 -30.03 -17.10 31.13
N GLN A 193 -31.19 -16.75 30.58
CA GLN A 193 -32.45 -16.54 31.32
C GLN A 193 -33.53 -17.62 31.06
N SER A 194 -33.16 -18.76 30.49
CA SER A 194 -34.10 -19.85 30.21
C SER A 194 -34.42 -20.74 31.44
N LYS A 195 -34.84 -20.14 32.56
CA LYS A 195 -35.70 -20.79 33.59
C LYS A 195 -36.55 -19.76 34.35
N SER A 196 -37.56 -19.17 33.69
CA SER A 196 -38.74 -18.61 34.38
C SER A 196 -39.81 -18.24 33.35
N GLU A 197 -40.79 -19.11 33.16
CA GLU A 197 -42.01 -18.80 32.41
C GLU A 197 -42.82 -17.69 33.13
N SER A 198 -43.10 -16.58 32.45
CA SER A 198 -44.48 -16.07 32.31
C SER A 198 -44.57 -14.78 31.47
N SER A 199 -45.67 -14.73 30.72
CA SER A 199 -46.40 -13.55 30.26
C SER A 199 -45.82 -12.71 29.10
N GLY A 200 -46.56 -12.72 27.99
CA GLY A 200 -46.31 -11.97 26.76
C GLY A 200 -46.50 -10.46 26.91
N LEU A 201 -45.50 -9.82 27.51
CA LEU A 201 -45.20 -8.40 27.36
C LEU A 201 -43.74 -8.29 26.91
N LEU A 202 -43.49 -7.64 25.78
CA LEU A 202 -42.12 -7.31 25.37
C LEU A 202 -41.48 -6.49 26.51
N SER A 203 -40.53 -7.09 27.22
CA SER A 203 -39.79 -6.40 28.27
C SER A 203 -39.06 -5.22 27.62
N ARG A 204 -39.38 -4.00 28.04
CA ARG A 204 -38.69 -2.79 27.59
C ARG A 204 -37.29 -2.80 28.23
N SER A 205 -36.33 -3.41 27.56
CA SER A 205 -34.92 -3.38 27.95
C SER A 205 -34.51 -1.93 28.18
N GLN A 206 -34.02 -1.64 29.40
CA GLN A 206 -33.59 -0.31 29.78
C GLN A 206 -32.25 -0.05 29.08
N VAL A 207 -32.28 0.72 27.98
CA VAL A 207 -31.06 1.09 27.23
C VAL A 207 -30.09 1.75 28.20
N THR A 208 -28.98 1.07 28.49
CA THR A 208 -27.97 1.62 29.39
C THR A 208 -27.30 2.81 28.70
N HIS A 209 -26.77 3.76 29.48
CA HIS A 209 -26.27 5.04 28.94
C HIS A 209 -25.09 4.89 27.95
N GLY A 210 -24.48 3.69 27.84
CA GLY A 210 -23.46 3.33 26.83
C GLY A 210 -24.01 2.70 25.55
N GLU A 211 -25.26 2.23 25.56
CA GLU A 211 -25.95 1.59 24.43
C GLU A 211 -26.83 2.59 23.65
N HIS A 212 -26.83 3.87 24.05
CA HIS A 212 -27.65 4.89 23.42
C HIS A 212 -26.93 5.53 22.20
N PRO A 213 -27.59 5.70 21.04
CA PRO A 213 -27.03 6.29 19.82
C PRO A 213 -26.62 7.77 19.90
N LEU A 214 -26.88 8.42 21.04
CA LEU A 214 -26.47 9.80 21.34
C LEU A 214 -25.52 9.87 22.54
N SER A 215 -24.98 8.74 22.98
CA SER A 215 -24.04 8.74 24.10
C SER A 215 -22.70 9.32 23.66
N LEU A 216 -22.28 10.39 24.36
CA LEU A 216 -21.04 11.12 24.09
C LEU A 216 -19.80 10.45 24.72
N GLY A 217 -19.96 9.27 25.33
CA GLY A 217 -18.86 8.54 25.93
C GLY A 217 -17.91 7.99 24.86
N GLU A 218 -16.60 8.19 25.05
CA GLU A 218 -15.56 7.67 24.15
C GLU A 218 -15.56 6.13 24.04
N SER A 219 -16.12 5.45 25.05
CA SER A 219 -16.26 3.98 25.09
C SER A 219 -17.62 3.46 24.59
N SER A 220 -18.49 4.33 24.04
CA SER A 220 -19.77 3.86 23.50
C SER A 220 -19.57 3.12 22.18
N ILE A 221 -20.28 2.00 22.05
CA ILE A 221 -20.42 1.23 20.79
C ILE A 221 -20.84 2.16 19.64
N TRP A 222 -21.67 3.16 19.93
CA TRP A 222 -22.16 4.12 18.93
C TRP A 222 -21.12 5.16 18.52
N ASN A 223 -20.30 5.66 19.45
CA ASN A 223 -19.22 6.59 19.10
C ASN A 223 -18.18 5.89 18.22
N GLN A 224 -17.80 4.66 18.58
CA GLN A 224 -16.95 3.82 17.74
C GLN A 224 -17.59 3.54 16.38
N PHE A 225 -18.89 3.26 16.35
CA PHE A 225 -19.61 3.07 15.09
C PHE A 225 -19.65 4.34 14.22
N PHE A 226 -19.81 5.54 14.79
CA PHE A 226 -19.82 6.78 14.01
C PHE A 226 -18.44 7.10 13.45
N GLN A 227 -17.36 6.91 14.22
CA GLN A 227 -15.99 7.03 13.73
C GLN A 227 -15.70 6.01 12.62
N ASP A 228 -16.16 4.76 12.81
CA ASP A 228 -16.06 3.72 11.80
C ASP A 228 -16.86 4.11 10.54
N THR A 229 -18.04 4.72 10.69
CA THR A 229 -18.89 5.13 9.57
C THR A 229 -18.20 6.19 8.72
N GLU A 230 -17.60 7.21 9.33
CA GLU A 230 -16.86 8.25 8.59
C GLU A 230 -15.69 7.65 7.79
N ILE A 231 -14.93 6.73 8.41
CA ILE A 231 -13.83 6.02 7.75
C ILE A 231 -14.35 5.14 6.61
N ILE A 232 -15.44 4.40 6.84
CA ILE A 232 -16.06 3.52 5.82
C ILE A 232 -16.55 4.36 4.64
N GLU A 233 -17.17 5.52 4.87
CA GLU A 233 -17.59 6.43 3.81
C GLU A 233 -16.41 7.03 3.06
N GLN A 234 -15.32 7.35 3.76
CA GLN A 234 -14.08 7.80 3.12
C GLN A 234 -13.50 6.72 2.20
N ILE A 235 -13.42 5.48 2.69
CA ILE A 235 -12.99 4.31 1.91
C ILE A 235 -13.90 4.13 0.70
N ASP A 236 -15.22 4.19 0.87
CA ASP A 236 -16.19 4.00 -0.21
C ASP A 236 -16.00 5.03 -1.33
N ARG A 237 -15.79 6.31 -0.98
CA ARG A 237 -15.48 7.37 -1.95
C ARG A 237 -14.16 7.13 -2.67
N ASP A 238 -13.14 6.69 -1.94
CA ASP A 238 -11.79 6.45 -2.49
C ASP A 238 -11.74 5.23 -3.42
N VAL A 239 -12.41 4.14 -3.04
CA VAL A 239 -12.54 2.93 -3.88
C VAL A 239 -13.24 3.26 -5.19
N LYS A 240 -14.34 4.01 -5.17
CA LYS A 240 -15.08 4.42 -6.38
C LYS A 240 -14.27 5.27 -7.36
N ARG A 241 -13.25 5.99 -6.88
CA ARG A 241 -12.36 6.82 -7.71
C ARG A 241 -11.02 6.14 -8.01
N THR A 242 -10.81 4.89 -7.59
CA THR A 242 -9.57 4.14 -7.81
C THR A 242 -9.49 3.70 -9.28
N HIS A 243 -8.41 4.08 -9.96
CA HIS A 243 -8.18 3.80 -11.39
C HIS A 243 -9.45 3.93 -12.27
N PRO A 244 -10.02 5.14 -12.42
CA PRO A 244 -11.30 5.37 -13.10
C PRO A 244 -11.30 4.96 -14.58
N ASP A 245 -10.11 4.92 -15.19
CA ASP A 245 -9.92 4.59 -16.59
C ASP A 245 -9.93 3.05 -16.83
N MET A 246 -9.99 2.22 -15.78
CA MET A 246 -9.95 0.76 -15.87
C MET A 246 -11.30 0.14 -15.55
N HIS A 247 -11.90 -0.58 -16.52
CA HIS A 247 -13.16 -1.30 -16.33
C HIS A 247 -13.15 -2.33 -15.20
N PHE A 248 -11.97 -2.85 -14.86
CA PHE A 248 -11.77 -3.76 -13.74
C PHE A 248 -12.15 -3.12 -12.39
N PHE A 249 -11.84 -1.83 -12.21
CA PHE A 249 -12.07 -1.08 -10.98
C PHE A 249 -13.27 -0.15 -11.06
N SER A 250 -13.58 0.37 -12.26
CA SER A 250 -14.57 1.40 -12.48
C SER A 250 -15.52 0.99 -13.61
N GLY A 251 -16.75 0.65 -13.24
CA GLY A 251 -17.78 0.26 -14.19
C GLY A 251 -19.07 -0.19 -13.49
N ASP A 252 -20.15 -0.23 -14.25
CA ASP A 252 -21.45 -0.71 -13.75
C ASP A 252 -21.60 -2.22 -13.79
N SER A 253 -20.60 -2.94 -14.31
CA SER A 253 -20.63 -4.39 -14.41
C SER A 253 -20.69 -5.03 -13.03
N PRO A 254 -21.36 -6.20 -12.88
CA PRO A 254 -21.39 -6.93 -11.62
C PRO A 254 -19.99 -7.29 -11.11
N LEU A 255 -19.05 -7.57 -12.04
CA LEU A 255 -17.67 -7.88 -11.70
C LEU A 255 -16.94 -6.67 -11.10
N ALA A 256 -17.06 -5.48 -11.71
CA ALA A 256 -16.44 -4.26 -11.20
C ALA A 256 -16.98 -3.89 -9.81
N LYS A 257 -18.30 -4.02 -9.61
CA LYS A 257 -18.93 -3.80 -8.29
C LYS A 257 -18.42 -4.81 -7.26
N SER A 258 -18.37 -6.09 -7.60
CA SER A 258 -17.79 -7.12 -6.73
C SER A 258 -16.33 -6.83 -6.37
N ASN A 259 -15.53 -6.30 -7.31
CA ASN A 259 -14.15 -5.92 -7.05
C ASN A 259 -14.05 -4.70 -6.12
N GLN A 260 -14.91 -3.68 -6.31
CA GLN A 260 -14.99 -2.53 -5.42
C GLN A 260 -15.40 -2.94 -4.00
N ASP A 261 -16.39 -3.82 -3.87
CA ASP A 261 -16.85 -4.32 -2.57
C ASP A 261 -15.71 -5.09 -1.85
N ALA A 262 -14.97 -5.93 -2.57
CA ALA A 262 -13.80 -6.63 -2.02
C ALA A 262 -12.70 -5.66 -1.55
N LEU A 263 -12.36 -4.63 -2.36
CA LEU A 263 -11.38 -3.60 -1.96
C LEU A 263 -11.84 -2.84 -0.71
N LYS A 264 -13.13 -2.49 -0.65
CA LYS A 264 -13.72 -1.82 0.50
C LYS A 264 -13.64 -2.70 1.75
N ASP A 265 -14.05 -3.96 1.66
CA ASP A 265 -14.02 -4.90 2.77
C ASP A 265 -12.60 -5.08 3.33
N ILE A 266 -11.60 -5.24 2.46
CA ILE A 266 -10.17 -5.31 2.85
C ILE A 266 -9.76 -4.06 3.64
N LEU A 267 -10.02 -2.87 3.10
CA LEU A 267 -9.61 -1.60 3.72
C LEU A 267 -10.34 -1.34 5.04
N VAL A 268 -11.62 -1.69 5.15
CA VAL A 268 -12.40 -1.55 6.38
C VAL A 268 -11.88 -2.50 7.45
N VAL A 269 -11.66 -3.77 7.09
CA VAL A 269 -11.08 -4.77 8.02
C VAL A 269 -9.71 -4.31 8.49
N PHE A 270 -8.85 -3.82 7.59
CA PHE A 270 -7.55 -3.27 7.94
C PHE A 270 -7.65 -2.08 8.92
N ALA A 271 -8.52 -1.11 8.63
CA ALA A 271 -8.67 0.07 9.45
C ALA A 271 -9.16 -0.26 10.88
N LYS A 272 -10.06 -1.24 11.01
CA LYS A 272 -10.59 -1.71 12.29
C LYS A 272 -9.56 -2.50 13.09
N LEU A 273 -8.74 -3.32 12.45
CA LEU A 273 -7.67 -4.07 13.11
C LEU A 273 -6.49 -3.19 13.55
N ASN A 274 -6.30 -2.03 12.92
CA ASN A 274 -5.16 -1.14 13.16
C ASN A 274 -5.62 0.24 13.66
N PRO A 275 -6.13 0.38 14.90
CA PRO A 275 -6.74 1.62 15.39
C PRO A 275 -5.76 2.80 15.49
N GLY A 276 -4.45 2.54 15.53
CA GLY A 276 -3.40 3.58 15.58
C GLY A 276 -3.14 4.30 14.26
N ILE A 277 -3.34 3.63 13.12
CA ILE A 277 -3.13 4.20 11.78
C ILE A 277 -4.46 4.43 11.10
N ARG A 278 -5.37 3.45 11.22
CA ARG A 278 -6.64 3.35 10.52
C ARG A 278 -6.44 3.45 9.00
N TYR A 279 -7.46 3.90 8.29
CA TYR A 279 -7.36 4.18 6.87
C TYR A 279 -6.75 5.56 6.62
N VAL A 280 -5.79 5.63 5.70
CA VAL A 280 -5.23 6.88 5.19
C VAL A 280 -5.45 6.93 3.67
N GLN A 281 -5.93 8.08 3.19
CA GLN A 281 -6.17 8.30 1.76
C GLN A 281 -4.91 7.97 0.95
N GLY A 282 -5.06 7.11 -0.06
CA GLY A 282 -3.94 6.59 -0.84
C GLY A 282 -3.69 5.10 -0.64
N MET A 283 -4.09 4.54 0.51
CA MET A 283 -4.01 3.09 0.75
C MET A 283 -4.79 2.27 -0.28
N ASN A 284 -5.89 2.81 -0.82
CA ASN A 284 -6.65 2.23 -1.92
C ASN A 284 -5.80 2.02 -3.19
N GLU A 285 -4.89 2.94 -3.50
CA GLU A 285 -4.00 2.87 -4.67
C GLU A 285 -2.89 1.84 -4.48
N ILE A 286 -2.50 1.55 -3.23
CA ILE A 286 -1.52 0.50 -2.90
C ILE A 286 -2.17 -0.88 -2.95
N LEU A 287 -3.42 -0.98 -2.48
CA LEU A 287 -4.16 -2.24 -2.50
C LEU A 287 -4.53 -2.67 -3.94
N ALA A 288 -4.84 -1.72 -4.81
CA ALA A 288 -5.34 -1.99 -6.16
C ALA A 288 -4.42 -2.90 -7.00
N PRO A 289 -3.09 -2.66 -7.12
CA PRO A 289 -2.16 -3.56 -7.79
C PRO A 289 -2.19 -5.00 -7.26
N LEU A 290 -2.16 -5.18 -5.93
CA LEU A 290 -2.19 -6.51 -5.30
C LEU A 290 -3.47 -7.26 -5.66
N PHE A 291 -4.62 -6.60 -5.48
CA PHE A 291 -5.91 -7.18 -5.75
C PHE A 291 -6.10 -7.52 -7.23
N TYR A 292 -5.69 -6.63 -8.14
CA TYR A 292 -5.74 -6.89 -9.58
C TYR A 292 -4.94 -8.13 -9.96
N VAL A 293 -3.70 -8.25 -9.46
CA VAL A 293 -2.83 -9.38 -9.79
C VAL A 293 -3.42 -10.71 -9.27
N PHE A 294 -4.00 -10.72 -8.07
CA PHE A 294 -4.57 -11.95 -7.50
C PHE A 294 -5.94 -12.31 -8.07
N ARG A 295 -6.74 -11.32 -8.45
CA ARG A 295 -8.09 -11.55 -9.00
C ARG A 295 -8.07 -12.00 -10.46
N ASN A 296 -7.04 -11.63 -11.21
CA ASN A 296 -6.83 -12.07 -12.60
C ASN A 296 -5.96 -13.35 -12.68
N ASP A 297 -5.88 -14.12 -11.60
CA ASP A 297 -5.23 -15.43 -11.60
C ASP A 297 -6.02 -16.38 -12.54
N PRO A 298 -5.34 -17.15 -13.43
CA PRO A 298 -6.01 -18.12 -14.29
C PRO A 298 -6.68 -19.27 -13.52
N ASP A 299 -6.26 -19.54 -12.28
CA ASP A 299 -6.92 -20.50 -11.41
C ASP A 299 -8.12 -19.83 -10.70
N GLU A 300 -9.33 -20.31 -11.00
CA GLU A 300 -10.58 -19.78 -10.44
C GLU A 300 -10.62 -19.86 -8.90
N GLU A 301 -10.03 -20.89 -8.28
CA GLU A 301 -10.00 -21.02 -6.82
C GLU A 301 -9.09 -19.95 -6.19
N MET A 302 -7.96 -19.66 -6.86
CA MET A 302 -7.04 -18.61 -6.44
C MET A 302 -7.66 -17.22 -6.63
N ALA A 303 -8.30 -16.99 -7.78
CA ALA A 303 -9.00 -15.76 -8.08
C ALA A 303 -10.19 -15.50 -7.13
N ALA A 304 -10.91 -16.55 -6.72
CA ALA A 304 -11.99 -16.45 -5.73
C ALA A 304 -11.49 -16.05 -4.34
N ALA A 305 -10.29 -16.48 -3.96
CA ALA A 305 -9.66 -16.14 -2.70
C ALA A 305 -8.79 -14.87 -2.75
N ALA A 306 -8.79 -14.15 -3.87
CA ALA A 306 -7.98 -12.96 -4.10
C ALA A 306 -8.16 -11.90 -3.01
N GLU A 307 -9.37 -11.76 -2.45
CA GLU A 307 -9.66 -10.79 -1.40
C GLU A 307 -8.83 -11.05 -0.12
N ALA A 308 -8.87 -12.29 0.38
CA ALA A 308 -8.13 -12.70 1.57
C ALA A 308 -6.62 -12.64 1.34
N ASP A 309 -6.15 -13.13 0.20
CA ASP A 309 -4.73 -13.11 -0.15
C ASP A 309 -4.21 -11.67 -0.28
N SER A 310 -5.03 -10.76 -0.84
CA SER A 310 -4.71 -9.33 -0.94
C SER A 310 -4.60 -8.68 0.42
N PHE A 311 -5.50 -8.99 1.37
CA PHE A 311 -5.46 -8.43 2.71
C PHE A 311 -4.12 -8.72 3.41
N PHE A 312 -3.68 -9.97 3.45
CA PHE A 312 -2.42 -10.31 4.14
C PHE A 312 -1.20 -9.75 3.41
N CYS A 313 -1.16 -9.83 2.08
CA CYS A 313 -0.08 -9.22 1.30
C CYS A 313 -0.01 -7.70 1.49
N PHE A 314 -1.16 -7.04 1.61
CA PHE A 314 -1.27 -5.61 1.85
C PHE A 314 -0.79 -5.23 3.25
N VAL A 315 -1.18 -5.98 4.29
CA VAL A 315 -0.69 -5.79 5.66
C VAL A 315 0.83 -5.92 5.71
N GLU A 316 1.37 -6.94 5.05
CA GLU A 316 2.80 -7.23 5.11
C GLU A 316 3.63 -6.22 4.32
N LEU A 317 3.12 -5.77 3.17
CA LEU A 317 3.72 -4.64 2.46
C LEU A 317 3.70 -3.37 3.33
N LEU A 318 2.55 -3.00 3.88
CA LEU A 318 2.42 -1.79 4.70
C LEU A 318 3.22 -1.83 5.99
N SER A 319 3.55 -3.01 6.52
CA SER A 319 4.39 -3.13 7.72
C SER A 319 5.74 -2.42 7.55
N GLY A 320 6.33 -2.47 6.35
CA GLY A 320 7.59 -1.79 6.02
C GLY A 320 7.46 -0.28 5.78
N PHE A 321 6.23 0.20 5.58
CA PHE A 321 5.92 1.62 5.32
C PHE A 321 5.04 2.25 6.42
N ARG A 322 4.83 1.52 7.53
CA ARG A 322 3.88 1.87 8.60
C ARG A 322 4.09 3.29 9.10
N ASP A 323 5.33 3.64 9.36
CA ASP A 323 5.72 4.92 9.97
C ASP A 323 5.46 6.11 9.03
N HIS A 324 5.30 5.88 7.71
CA HIS A 324 4.89 6.90 6.74
C HIS A 324 3.42 7.31 6.86
N PHE A 325 2.59 6.48 7.48
CA PHE A 325 1.14 6.73 7.64
C PHE A 325 0.78 7.22 9.05
N CYS A 326 1.74 7.19 9.99
CA CYS A 326 1.54 7.65 11.35
C CYS A 326 1.85 9.15 11.46
N LYS A 327 0.81 10.00 11.50
CA LYS A 327 0.94 11.47 11.57
C LYS A 327 1.85 11.95 12.71
N GLN A 328 1.86 11.24 13.84
CA GLN A 328 2.70 11.56 14.98
C GLN A 328 4.20 11.39 14.69
N LEU A 329 4.53 10.50 13.77
CA LEU A 329 5.90 10.20 13.36
C LEU A 329 6.38 11.07 12.20
N ASP A 330 5.54 11.92 11.58
CA ASP A 330 5.94 12.72 10.41
C ASP A 330 7.21 13.55 10.64
N ASN A 331 7.41 14.06 11.85
CA ASN A 331 8.59 14.85 12.23
C ASN A 331 9.72 14.02 12.87
N SER A 332 9.54 12.71 12.97
CA SER A 332 10.53 11.80 13.55
C SER A 332 11.58 11.36 12.53
N THR A 333 12.65 10.73 13.02
CA THR A 333 13.71 10.14 12.20
C THR A 333 13.25 8.94 11.36
N VAL A 334 12.10 8.34 11.68
CA VAL A 334 11.52 7.20 10.97
C VAL A 334 10.33 7.57 10.08
N GLY A 335 9.85 8.80 10.17
CA GLY A 335 8.68 9.26 9.43
C GLY A 335 8.93 9.59 7.97
N ILE A 336 7.86 10.04 7.29
CA ILE A 336 7.88 10.41 5.88
C ILE A 336 8.84 11.56 5.56
N ARG A 337 8.98 12.57 6.44
CA ARG A 337 9.90 13.69 6.20
C ARG A 337 11.35 13.22 6.19
N SER A 338 11.72 12.33 7.11
CA SER A 338 13.06 11.73 7.13
C SER A 338 13.32 10.94 5.85
N THR A 339 12.34 10.16 5.39
CA THR A 339 12.46 9.39 4.13
C THR A 339 12.61 10.30 2.91
N ILE A 340 11.89 11.42 2.85
CA ILE A 340 12.05 12.44 1.80
C ILE A 340 13.43 13.11 1.89
N SER A 341 13.94 13.38 3.09
CA SER A 341 15.29 13.90 3.28
C SER A 341 16.36 12.88 2.86
N ARG A 342 16.13 11.57 3.09
CA ARG A 342 16.99 10.50 2.56
C ARG A 342 17.03 10.50 1.04
N LEU A 343 15.88 10.69 0.37
CA LEU A 343 15.86 10.84 -1.10
C LEU A 343 16.69 12.05 -1.57
N SER A 344 16.54 13.21 -0.90
CA SER A 344 17.31 14.40 -1.21
C SER A 344 18.82 14.17 -1.04
N GLN A 345 19.23 13.58 0.08
CA GLN A 345 20.63 13.26 0.34
C GLN A 345 21.18 12.25 -0.68
N PHE A 346 20.37 11.25 -1.05
CA PHE A 346 20.74 10.27 -2.07
C PHE A 346 20.92 10.92 -3.45
N LEU A 347 20.07 11.91 -3.81
CA LEU A 347 20.27 12.70 -5.02
C LEU A 347 21.58 13.50 -4.95
N LYS A 348 21.89 14.12 -3.80
CA LYS A 348 23.12 14.90 -3.62
C LYS A 348 24.37 14.04 -3.83
N GLU A 349 24.36 12.80 -3.36
CA GLU A 349 25.48 11.86 -3.48
C GLU A 349 25.75 11.46 -4.93
N HIS A 350 24.69 11.27 -5.74
CA HIS A 350 24.84 10.84 -7.14
C HIS A 350 24.88 12.00 -8.16
N ASP A 351 24.26 13.14 -7.86
CA ASP A 351 24.15 14.30 -8.74
C ASP A 351 24.04 15.61 -7.96
N GLU A 352 25.17 16.05 -7.39
CA GLU A 352 25.22 17.26 -6.57
C GLU A 352 24.79 18.52 -7.33
N GLU A 353 25.08 18.62 -8.64
CA GLU A 353 24.68 19.77 -9.46
C GLU A 353 23.16 19.88 -9.54
N LEU A 354 22.48 18.77 -9.87
CA LEU A 354 21.02 18.74 -9.93
C LEU A 354 20.41 19.02 -8.55
N TRP A 355 20.95 18.41 -7.50
CA TRP A 355 20.50 18.65 -6.13
C TRP A 355 20.61 20.12 -5.74
N ARG A 356 21.77 20.77 -5.97
CA ARG A 356 21.97 22.21 -5.69
C ARG A 356 20.98 23.06 -6.48
N HIS A 357 20.72 22.73 -7.74
CA HIS A 357 19.76 23.48 -8.55
C HIS A 357 18.33 23.38 -8.02
N LEU A 358 17.90 22.18 -7.61
CA LEU A 358 16.55 21.98 -7.07
C LEU A 358 16.38 22.64 -5.69
N GLU A 359 17.31 22.42 -4.76
CA GLU A 359 17.15 22.89 -3.38
C GLU A 359 17.54 24.36 -3.17
N ILE A 360 18.64 24.80 -3.79
CA ILE A 360 19.23 26.12 -3.52
C ILE A 360 18.78 27.13 -4.58
N THR A 361 18.94 26.81 -5.86
CA THR A 361 18.66 27.75 -6.95
C THR A 361 17.16 27.95 -7.14
N THR A 362 16.42 26.88 -7.38
CA THR A 362 14.98 26.93 -7.68
C THR A 362 14.10 26.80 -6.44
N LYS A 363 14.65 26.32 -5.32
CA LYS A 363 13.94 26.13 -4.03
C LYS A 363 12.70 25.24 -4.14
N VAL A 364 12.74 24.24 -5.01
CA VAL A 364 11.70 23.22 -5.13
C VAL A 364 11.89 22.22 -3.98
N ASN A 365 11.05 22.35 -2.96
CA ASN A 365 11.09 21.44 -1.81
C ASN A 365 10.68 20.01 -2.24
N PRO A 366 11.49 18.97 -1.95
CA PRO A 366 11.17 17.58 -2.23
C PRO A 366 9.79 17.12 -1.76
N GLN A 367 9.27 17.68 -0.67
CA GLN A 367 7.96 17.35 -0.13
C GLN A 367 6.80 17.59 -1.12
N PHE A 368 6.94 18.54 -2.07
CA PHE A 368 5.87 18.88 -3.01
C PHE A 368 5.69 17.89 -4.17
N TYR A 369 6.64 16.98 -4.38
CA TYR A 369 6.56 15.93 -5.40
C TYR A 369 6.79 14.53 -4.81
N ALA A 370 7.83 14.37 -3.99
CA ALA A 370 8.27 13.06 -3.49
C ALA A 370 7.32 12.46 -2.43
N PHE A 371 6.53 13.29 -1.74
CA PHE A 371 5.56 12.79 -0.75
C PHE A 371 4.61 11.78 -1.39
N ARG A 372 3.98 12.15 -2.51
CA ARG A 372 3.07 11.27 -3.25
C ARG A 372 3.79 10.07 -3.85
N TRP A 373 4.98 10.29 -4.42
CA TRP A 373 5.79 9.23 -5.03
C TRP A 373 6.08 8.10 -4.04
N ILE A 374 6.49 8.47 -2.82
CA ILE A 374 6.89 7.53 -1.78
C ILE A 374 5.66 6.91 -1.11
N THR A 375 4.69 7.72 -0.68
CA THR A 375 3.51 7.23 0.07
C THR A 375 2.59 6.35 -0.76
N LEU A 376 2.59 6.50 -2.09
CA LEU A 376 1.77 5.68 -3.00
C LEU A 376 2.59 4.66 -3.80
N LEU A 377 3.86 4.45 -3.47
CA LEU A 377 4.74 3.50 -4.17
C LEU A 377 4.70 3.66 -5.70
N LEU A 378 4.69 4.92 -6.15
CA LEU A 378 4.68 5.34 -7.56
C LEU A 378 3.44 4.95 -8.39
N THR A 379 2.37 4.42 -7.80
CA THR A 379 1.18 3.94 -8.54
C THR A 379 0.42 5.04 -9.28
N GLN A 380 0.66 6.31 -8.94
CA GLN A 380 0.08 7.47 -9.63
C GLN A 380 1.05 8.21 -10.55
N GLU A 381 2.31 7.78 -10.68
CA GLU A 381 3.27 8.40 -11.61
C GLU A 381 3.30 7.69 -12.96
N PHE A 382 2.99 6.40 -12.96
CA PHE A 382 3.07 5.54 -14.12
C PHE A 382 1.71 4.95 -14.44
N ASN A 383 1.53 4.46 -15.67
CA ASN A 383 0.33 3.69 -15.97
C ASN A 383 0.33 2.38 -15.16
N PHE A 384 -0.81 1.69 -15.17
CA PHE A 384 -1.00 0.52 -14.31
C PHE A 384 -0.01 -0.62 -14.63
N ALA A 385 0.21 -0.93 -15.91
CA ALA A 385 1.14 -1.98 -16.33
C ALA A 385 2.60 -1.66 -15.94
N ASP A 386 3.02 -0.42 -16.17
CA ASP A 386 4.33 0.08 -15.76
C ASP A 386 4.51 0.03 -14.24
N SER A 387 3.45 0.33 -13.48
CA SER A 387 3.45 0.23 -12.02
C SER A 387 3.66 -1.21 -11.56
N LEU A 388 3.01 -2.20 -12.19
CA LEU A 388 3.23 -3.62 -11.89
C LEU A 388 4.70 -4.03 -12.15
N HIS A 389 5.30 -3.56 -13.25
CA HIS A 389 6.70 -3.86 -13.56
C HIS A 389 7.67 -3.21 -12.56
N ILE A 390 7.42 -1.97 -12.14
CA ILE A 390 8.19 -1.33 -11.07
C ILE A 390 8.06 -2.15 -9.78
N TRP A 391 6.85 -2.59 -9.44
CA TRP A 391 6.58 -3.39 -8.24
C TRP A 391 7.25 -4.76 -8.27
N ASP A 392 7.34 -5.42 -9.43
CA ASP A 392 8.13 -6.65 -9.58
C ASP A 392 9.57 -6.42 -9.11
N THR A 393 10.16 -5.26 -9.42
CA THR A 393 11.50 -4.90 -8.96
C THR A 393 11.54 -4.51 -7.49
N LEU A 394 10.59 -3.70 -7.02
CA LEU A 394 10.50 -3.27 -5.61
C LEU A 394 10.43 -4.47 -4.65
N LEU A 395 9.56 -5.44 -4.96
CA LEU A 395 9.33 -6.61 -4.11
C LEU A 395 10.45 -7.64 -4.20
N SER A 396 11.17 -7.67 -5.33
CA SER A 396 12.26 -8.62 -5.54
C SER A 396 13.59 -8.19 -4.92
N ASP A 397 13.68 -6.96 -4.45
CA ASP A 397 14.96 -6.42 -4.01
C ASP A 397 15.39 -6.96 -2.64
N PRO A 398 16.64 -7.46 -2.49
CA PRO A 398 17.12 -7.99 -1.21
C PRO A 398 17.31 -6.93 -0.11
N GLU A 399 17.50 -5.65 -0.45
CA GLU A 399 17.56 -4.54 0.51
C GLU A 399 16.17 -4.05 0.92
N GLY A 400 15.14 -4.52 0.23
CA GLY A 400 13.74 -4.28 0.53
C GLY A 400 13.07 -3.23 -0.37
N PRO A 401 11.73 -3.11 -0.28
CA PRO A 401 10.96 -2.23 -1.15
C PRO A 401 11.31 -0.75 -1.01
N LEU A 402 11.55 -0.26 0.21
CA LEU A 402 11.83 1.17 0.46
C LEU A 402 13.15 1.62 -0.19
N GLU A 403 14.22 0.86 -0.05
CA GLU A 403 15.53 1.22 -0.62
C GLU A 403 15.48 1.26 -2.15
N THR A 404 14.77 0.30 -2.74
CA THR A 404 14.54 0.24 -4.19
C THR A 404 13.67 1.40 -4.67
N LEU A 405 12.63 1.74 -3.91
CA LEU A 405 11.77 2.88 -4.19
C LEU A 405 12.57 4.19 -4.22
N LEU A 406 13.45 4.42 -3.23
CA LEU A 406 14.32 5.59 -3.20
C LEU A 406 15.27 5.63 -4.40
N ARG A 407 15.84 4.48 -4.80
CA ARG A 407 16.65 4.39 -6.03
C ARG A 407 15.86 4.74 -7.28
N VAL A 408 14.63 4.23 -7.42
CA VAL A 408 13.76 4.54 -8.56
C VAL A 408 13.39 6.02 -8.57
N CYS A 409 12.99 6.60 -7.43
CA CYS A 409 12.70 8.03 -7.30
C CYS A 409 13.92 8.91 -7.67
N CYS A 410 15.13 8.52 -7.28
CA CYS A 410 16.35 9.24 -7.64
C CYS A 410 16.66 9.11 -9.14
N ALA A 411 16.54 7.90 -9.70
CA ALA A 411 16.68 7.66 -11.13
C ALA A 411 15.67 8.48 -11.95
N MET A 412 14.43 8.63 -11.45
CA MET A 412 13.43 9.50 -12.07
C MET A 412 13.92 10.94 -12.19
N LEU A 413 14.53 11.50 -11.14
CA LEU A 413 15.08 12.86 -11.14
C LEU A 413 16.24 13.00 -12.14
N ILE A 414 17.18 12.04 -12.13
CA ILE A 414 18.35 12.03 -13.01
C ILE A 414 17.94 11.94 -14.48
N LEU A 415 16.93 11.13 -14.82
CA LEU A 415 16.47 10.97 -16.21
C LEU A 415 15.88 12.25 -16.82
N VAL A 416 15.31 13.14 -15.98
CA VAL A 416 14.78 14.43 -16.44
C VAL A 416 15.71 15.61 -16.12
N ARG A 417 16.97 15.33 -15.70
CA ARG A 417 17.98 16.33 -15.30
C ARG A 417 18.07 17.52 -16.24
N THR A 418 18.24 17.28 -17.55
CA THR A 418 18.42 18.35 -18.54
C THR A 418 17.25 19.34 -18.54
N ARG A 419 16.03 18.85 -18.34
CA ARG A 419 14.82 19.69 -18.27
C ARG A 419 14.75 20.44 -16.94
N LEU A 420 15.15 19.80 -15.84
CA LEU A 420 15.15 20.42 -14.51
C LEU A 420 16.19 21.54 -14.39
N LEU A 421 17.39 21.34 -14.92
CA LEU A 421 18.46 22.35 -14.91
C LEU A 421 18.10 23.59 -15.76
N ALA A 422 17.35 23.39 -16.84
CA ALA A 422 16.88 24.48 -17.69
C ALA A 422 15.62 25.19 -17.15
N GLY A 423 14.86 24.54 -16.25
CA GLY A 423 13.58 25.03 -15.75
C GLY A 423 13.69 25.90 -14.51
N ASP A 424 12.65 26.71 -14.29
CA ASP A 424 12.42 27.50 -13.08
C ASP A 424 11.56 26.73 -12.06
N PHE A 425 11.26 27.35 -10.90
CA PHE A 425 10.47 26.72 -9.83
C PHE A 425 9.16 26.12 -10.35
N THR A 426 8.36 26.89 -11.10
CA THR A 426 7.04 26.47 -11.57
C THR A 426 7.14 25.36 -12.61
N SER A 427 8.06 25.48 -13.57
CA SER A 427 8.25 24.47 -14.61
C SER A 427 8.74 23.15 -14.02
N ASN A 428 9.69 23.21 -13.08
CA ASN A 428 10.23 22.03 -12.41
C ASN A 428 9.18 21.35 -11.54
N LEU A 429 8.43 22.11 -10.75
CA LEU A 429 7.37 21.54 -9.92
C LEU A 429 6.30 20.87 -10.78
N LYS A 430 5.87 21.51 -11.87
CA LYS A 430 4.87 20.94 -12.79
C LYS A 430 5.38 19.66 -13.46
N LEU A 431 6.65 19.63 -13.85
CA LEU A 431 7.30 18.46 -14.44
C LEU A 431 7.37 17.29 -13.45
N LEU A 432 7.69 17.55 -12.18
CA LEU A 432 7.80 16.51 -11.17
C LEU A 432 6.43 16.02 -10.68
N GLN A 433 5.41 16.89 -10.64
CA GLN A 433 4.05 16.47 -10.31
C GLN A 433 3.35 15.73 -11.45
N ASN A 434 3.81 15.89 -12.70
CA ASN A 434 3.29 15.21 -13.88
C ASN A 434 4.45 14.60 -14.65
N TYR A 435 5.00 13.51 -14.10
CA TYR A 435 6.19 12.88 -14.63
C TYR A 435 5.96 12.41 -16.09
N PRO A 436 6.92 12.65 -17.02
CA PRO A 436 6.73 12.28 -18.41
C PRO A 436 6.75 10.75 -18.60
N SER A 437 6.06 10.28 -19.63
CA SER A 437 6.15 8.87 -20.03
C SER A 437 7.61 8.49 -20.28
N SER A 438 8.03 7.40 -19.65
CA SER A 438 9.43 6.99 -19.59
C SER A 438 9.54 5.50 -19.88
N ASN A 439 10.64 5.09 -20.49
CA ASN A 439 10.93 3.67 -20.68
C ASN A 439 11.27 3.04 -19.32
N ILE A 440 10.38 2.20 -18.81
CA ILE A 440 10.52 1.59 -17.47
C ILE A 440 11.76 0.72 -17.36
N SER A 441 12.09 -0.07 -18.39
CA SER A 441 13.30 -0.89 -18.38
C SER A 441 14.57 -0.03 -18.26
N HIS A 442 14.61 1.13 -18.94
CA HIS A 442 15.72 2.07 -18.80
C HIS A 442 15.73 2.75 -17.42
N LEU A 443 14.56 3.14 -16.88
CA LEU A 443 14.44 3.68 -15.52
C LEU A 443 14.98 2.71 -14.47
N LEU A 444 14.54 1.45 -14.51
CA LEU A 444 14.97 0.40 -13.60
C LEU A 444 16.47 0.06 -13.78
N TYR A 445 16.99 0.13 -15.01
CA TYR A 445 18.42 -0.01 -15.26
C TYR A 445 19.24 1.09 -14.58
N VAL A 446 18.81 2.36 -14.71
CA VAL A 446 19.48 3.49 -14.03
C VAL A 446 19.38 3.33 -12.52
N ALA A 447 18.20 3.00 -11.98
CA ALA A 447 18.01 2.76 -10.54
C ALA A 447 18.95 1.66 -10.00
N ASN A 448 19.10 0.55 -10.74
CA ASN A 448 20.01 -0.53 -10.37
C ASN A 448 21.49 -0.12 -10.45
N LYS A 449 21.88 0.80 -11.33
CA LYS A 449 23.24 1.35 -11.35
C LYS A 449 23.55 2.21 -10.12
N LEU A 450 22.56 2.96 -9.60
CA LEU A 450 22.74 3.80 -8.41
C LEU A 450 23.13 2.96 -7.18
N ARG A 451 22.62 1.73 -7.07
CA ARG A 451 23.05 0.77 -6.04
C ARG A 451 24.57 0.58 -5.99
N SER A 452 25.21 0.45 -7.15
CA SER A 452 26.64 0.09 -7.23
C SER A 452 27.58 1.26 -6.90
N GLN A 453 27.08 2.49 -6.95
CA GLN A 453 27.88 3.70 -6.71
C GLN A 453 27.88 4.13 -5.23
N ALA A 454 26.96 3.62 -4.41
CA ALA A 454 26.92 3.90 -2.97
C ALA A 454 27.95 3.11 -2.14
N SER A 455 28.67 2.16 -2.75
CA SER A 455 29.61 1.24 -2.08
C SER A 455 31.09 1.59 -2.26
N ASN A 456 31.43 2.77 -2.81
CA ASN A 456 32.82 3.21 -3.02
C ASN A 456 33.16 4.46 -2.24
#